data_AF-X1HL85-F1
#
_entry.id   AF-X1HL85-F1
#
_cell.length_a   1.000
_cell.length_b   1.000
_cell.length_c   1.000
_cell.angle_alpha   90.00
_cell.angle_beta   90.00
_cell.angle_gamma   90.00
#
_symmetry.space_group_name_H-M   'P 1'
#
loop_
_entity.id
_entity.type
_entity.pdbx_description
1 polymer ?
#
loop_
_entity_poly.entity_id
_entity_poly.type
_entity_poly.pdbx_seq_one_letter_code
_entity_poly.pdbx_strand_id
1 'polypeptide(L)'
;PRALFIASGALVLVGFIPAMPFFPFFILALALAVGGFIKSRTKVLEAKKLAEAEEAKVEIPEERIEAFLHPDPFEIEIGYGLISLVDTAQGGDLLGRISSIRKNIALELGVVIPPIRLRDNINLGANEYIFKVHGITVARGEVMVGYYLVLNPDPEAGLVGIETVEPTFNLPALWVSEEQKTKAEAAGYTVVEPAVVIATHLMEVLKSHAYKLLDRQEVQKMLDDLKEEKAAVVEGLTPDILPLGVIQQILRNLLREGIPIRNLVTILETMADYAHITKDVDTLTEH
;
A
#
# COMPACT_ATOMS: atom_id res chain seq x y z
N PRO A 1 31.96 -39.19 -3.44
CA PRO A 1 31.84 -40.05 -4.64
C PRO A 1 33.18 -40.68 -5.06
N ARG A 2 34.25 -39.91 -5.30
CA ARG A 2 35.55 -40.42 -5.77
C ARG A 2 36.15 -41.54 -4.89
N ALA A 3 36.15 -41.38 -3.56
CA ALA A 3 36.65 -42.41 -2.64
C ALA A 3 35.86 -43.74 -2.70
N LEU A 4 34.54 -43.69 -2.93
CA LEU A 4 33.69 -44.89 -3.02
C LEU A 4 33.96 -45.69 -4.31
N PHE A 5 34.21 -44.99 -5.43
CA PHE A 5 34.60 -45.63 -6.68
C PHE A 5 36.01 -46.23 -6.62
N ILE A 6 36.96 -45.54 -5.97
CA ILE A 6 38.32 -46.07 -5.75
C ILE A 6 38.27 -47.32 -4.86
N ALA A 7 37.50 -47.30 -3.78
CA ALA A 7 37.31 -48.46 -2.90
C ALA A 7 36.63 -49.64 -3.60
N SER A 8 35.62 -49.38 -4.44
CA SER A 8 34.97 -50.40 -5.28
C SER A 8 35.97 -51.08 -6.22
N GLY A 9 36.80 -50.30 -6.93
CA GLY A 9 37.83 -50.84 -7.83
C GLY A 9 38.88 -51.69 -7.09
N ALA A 10 39.32 -51.24 -5.91
CA ALA A 10 40.26 -52.00 -5.09
C ALA A 10 39.69 -53.35 -4.62
N LEU A 11 38.41 -53.41 -4.25
CA LEU A 11 37.76 -54.65 -3.81
C LEU A 11 37.60 -55.67 -4.93
N VAL A 12 37.39 -55.23 -6.18
CA VAL A 12 37.41 -56.13 -7.34
C VAL A 12 38.80 -56.76 -7.51
N LEU A 13 39.87 -55.96 -7.40
CA LEU A 13 41.24 -56.46 -7.51
C LEU A 13 41.58 -57.47 -6.41
N VAL A 14 41.14 -57.24 -5.17
CA VAL A 14 41.30 -58.19 -4.06
C VAL A 14 40.54 -59.49 -4.32
N GLY A 15 39.37 -59.43 -4.96
CA GLY A 15 38.58 -60.62 -5.32
C GLY A 15 39.28 -61.55 -6.31
N PHE A 16 40.21 -61.05 -7.14
CA PHE A 16 40.98 -61.86 -8.09
C PHE A 16 42.22 -62.55 -7.49
N ILE A 17 42.52 -62.34 -6.20
CA ILE A 17 43.62 -63.01 -5.52
C ILE A 17 43.26 -64.49 -5.29
N PRO A 18 44.08 -65.46 -5.76
CA PRO A 18 43.83 -66.88 -5.54
C PRO A 18 43.75 -67.18 -4.03
N ALA A 19 42.75 -67.96 -3.62
CA ALA A 19 42.36 -68.30 -2.22
C ALA A 19 41.34 -67.38 -1.51
N MET A 20 40.89 -66.27 -2.12
CA MET A 20 39.79 -65.46 -1.58
C MET A 20 38.44 -65.75 -2.24
N PRO A 21 37.30 -65.70 -1.52
CA PRO A 21 35.97 -65.92 -2.11
C PRO A 21 35.59 -64.77 -3.06
N PHE A 22 35.53 -65.01 -4.37
CA PHE A 22 35.27 -63.96 -5.37
C PHE A 22 33.90 -63.27 -5.19
N PHE A 23 32.84 -64.06 -4.99
CA PHE A 23 31.46 -63.55 -5.02
C PHE A 23 31.13 -62.53 -3.91
N PRO A 24 31.53 -62.72 -2.62
CA PRO A 24 31.31 -61.72 -1.58
C PRO A 24 31.97 -60.36 -1.85
N PHE A 25 33.21 -60.35 -2.33
CA PHE A 25 33.94 -59.12 -2.63
C PHE A 25 33.35 -58.40 -3.84
N PHE A 26 32.90 -59.15 -4.85
CA PHE A 26 32.25 -58.58 -6.02
C PHE A 26 30.91 -57.90 -5.67
N ILE A 27 30.09 -58.53 -4.80
CA ILE A 27 28.82 -57.93 -4.31
C ILE A 27 29.09 -56.64 -3.54
N LEU A 28 30.11 -56.62 -2.67
CA LEU A 28 30.46 -55.44 -1.89
C LEU A 28 31.00 -54.30 -2.78
N ALA A 29 31.81 -54.65 -3.79
CA ALA A 29 32.29 -53.69 -4.78
C ALA A 29 31.14 -53.08 -5.59
N LEU A 30 30.16 -53.88 -5.99
CA LEU A 30 28.97 -53.42 -6.71
C LEU A 30 28.11 -52.50 -5.84
N ALA A 31 27.89 -52.85 -4.57
CA ALA A 31 27.15 -52.01 -3.62
C ALA A 31 27.81 -50.63 -3.42
N LEU A 32 29.14 -50.59 -3.32
CA LEU A 32 29.91 -49.34 -3.19
C LEU A 32 29.90 -48.50 -4.48
N ALA A 33 29.92 -49.14 -5.66
CA ALA A 33 29.80 -48.45 -6.94
C ALA A 33 28.42 -47.80 -7.10
N VAL A 34 27.35 -48.53 -6.78
CA VAL A 34 25.96 -48.03 -6.83
C VAL A 34 25.76 -46.91 -5.81
N GLY A 35 26.24 -47.07 -4.58
CA GLY A 35 26.21 -46.01 -3.55
C GLY A 35 27.01 -44.76 -3.96
N GLY A 36 28.15 -44.95 -4.63
CA GLY A 36 28.95 -43.86 -5.21
C GLY A 36 28.20 -43.10 -6.32
N PHE A 37 27.48 -43.83 -7.17
CA PHE A 37 26.69 -43.26 -8.27
C PHE A 37 25.49 -42.45 -7.75
N ILE A 38 24.72 -42.99 -6.81
CA ILE A 38 23.59 -42.29 -6.17
C ILE A 38 24.07 -41.00 -5.49
N LYS A 39 25.15 -41.07 -4.70
CA LYS A 39 25.73 -39.90 -4.00
C LYS A 39 26.33 -38.86 -4.95
N SER A 40 26.73 -39.26 -6.16
CA SER A 40 27.20 -38.33 -7.19
C SER A 40 26.04 -37.57 -7.83
N ARG A 41 24.91 -38.24 -8.08
CA ARG A 41 23.70 -37.60 -8.62
C ARG A 41 23.04 -36.65 -7.63
N THR A 42 22.98 -36.99 -6.34
CA THR A 42 22.45 -36.06 -5.33
C THR A 42 23.31 -34.82 -5.17
N LYS A 43 24.65 -34.94 -5.20
CA LYS A 43 25.54 -33.75 -5.18
C LYS A 43 25.35 -32.83 -6.39
N VAL A 44 25.15 -33.39 -7.58
CA VAL A 44 24.89 -32.58 -8.79
C VAL A 44 23.52 -31.91 -8.71
N LEU A 45 22.51 -32.60 -8.19
CA LEU A 45 21.17 -32.05 -8.01
C LEU A 45 21.13 -30.97 -6.92
N GLU A 46 21.84 -31.16 -5.80
CA GLU A 46 21.98 -30.16 -4.74
C GLU A 46 22.78 -28.94 -5.22
N ALA A 47 23.86 -29.14 -5.97
CA ALA A 47 24.62 -28.03 -6.55
C ALA A 47 23.79 -27.23 -7.57
N LYS A 48 22.94 -27.91 -8.35
CA LYS A 48 22.04 -27.24 -9.30
C LYS A 48 20.93 -26.46 -8.59
N LYS A 49 20.37 -27.01 -7.50
CA LYS A 49 19.41 -26.29 -6.64
C LYS A 49 20.03 -25.11 -5.90
N LEU A 50 21.31 -25.20 -5.52
CA LEU A 50 22.03 -24.09 -4.89
C LEU A 50 22.32 -22.98 -5.89
N ALA A 51 22.70 -23.33 -7.13
CA ALA A 51 22.92 -22.37 -8.22
C ALA A 51 21.61 -21.66 -8.63
N GLU A 52 20.50 -22.40 -8.75
CA GLU A 52 19.16 -21.83 -9.01
C GLU A 52 18.68 -20.92 -7.85
N ALA A 53 19.13 -21.18 -6.61
CA ALA A 53 18.83 -20.34 -5.45
C ALA A 53 19.77 -19.11 -5.31
N GLU A 54 20.97 -19.14 -5.91
CA GLU A 54 21.88 -18.00 -5.99
C GLU A 54 21.51 -17.05 -7.14
N GLU A 55 21.01 -17.55 -8.27
CA GLU A 55 20.44 -16.72 -9.34
C GLU A 55 19.13 -16.01 -8.92
N ALA A 56 18.45 -16.52 -7.89
CA ALA A 56 17.26 -15.87 -7.31
C ALA A 56 17.59 -14.75 -6.31
N LYS A 57 18.87 -14.42 -6.08
CA LYS A 57 19.27 -13.30 -5.20
C LYS A 57 19.53 -12.02 -5.99
N VAL A 58 18.49 -11.18 -5.97
CA VAL A 58 18.54 -9.72 -5.97
C VAL A 58 19.18 -9.11 -7.22
N GLU A 59 18.44 -9.13 -8.32
CA GLU A 59 18.36 -7.92 -9.14
C GLU A 59 17.81 -6.82 -8.24
N ILE A 60 18.69 -5.91 -7.79
CA ILE A 60 18.24 -4.60 -7.32
C ILE A 60 17.67 -3.97 -8.58
N PRO A 61 16.34 -3.71 -8.68
CA PRO A 61 15.83 -2.99 -9.83
C PRO A 61 16.56 -1.65 -9.80
N GLU A 62 17.39 -1.35 -10.81
CA GLU A 62 17.74 0.04 -11.07
C GLU A 62 16.40 0.78 -11.13
N GLU A 63 16.16 1.68 -10.18
CA GLU A 63 14.98 2.54 -10.22
C GLU A 63 15.03 3.25 -11.56
N ARG A 64 14.23 2.77 -12.52
CA ARG A 64 14.23 3.31 -13.88
C ARG A 64 14.01 4.81 -13.75
N ILE A 65 14.88 5.61 -14.36
CA ILE A 65 14.79 7.08 -14.33
C ILE A 65 13.38 7.55 -14.76
N GLU A 66 12.71 6.74 -15.61
CA GLU A 66 11.31 6.84 -16.00
C GLU A 66 10.31 6.93 -14.83
N ALA A 67 10.58 6.28 -13.70
CA ALA A 67 9.76 6.31 -12.49
C ALA A 67 9.73 7.70 -11.82
N PHE A 68 10.71 8.57 -12.11
CA PHE A 68 10.69 9.97 -11.66
C PHE A 68 9.95 10.90 -12.65
N LEU A 69 9.57 10.42 -13.84
CA LEU A 69 8.89 11.23 -14.85
C LEU A 69 7.40 11.44 -14.53
N HIS A 70 6.82 10.58 -13.71
CA HIS A 70 5.42 10.64 -13.34
C HIS A 70 5.30 10.79 -11.82
N PRO A 71 4.73 11.91 -11.32
CA PRO A 71 4.50 12.05 -9.90
C PRO A 71 3.51 10.97 -9.43
N ASP A 72 3.69 10.49 -8.20
CA ASP A 72 2.71 9.58 -7.62
C ASP A 72 1.37 10.33 -7.45
N PRO A 73 0.20 9.67 -7.64
CA PRO A 73 -1.10 10.34 -7.51
C PRO A 73 -1.31 11.00 -6.16
N PHE A 74 -0.83 10.35 -5.08
CA PHE A 74 -0.84 10.89 -3.74
C PHE A 74 0.42 10.48 -2.97
N GLU A 75 1.06 11.47 -2.33
CA GLU A 75 2.26 11.28 -1.53
C GLU A 75 2.09 11.85 -0.12
N ILE A 76 2.68 11.19 0.85
CA ILE A 76 2.87 11.69 2.21
C ILE A 76 4.38 11.81 2.44
N GLU A 77 4.84 13.02 2.73
CA GLU A 77 6.21 13.26 3.17
C GLU A 77 6.23 13.50 4.68
N ILE A 78 7.18 12.89 5.39
CA ILE A 78 7.33 13.03 6.84
C ILE A 78 8.73 13.45 7.22
N GLY A 79 8.83 14.28 8.26
CA GLY A 79 10.08 14.58 8.95
C GLY A 79 10.60 13.37 9.73
N TYR A 80 11.90 13.38 10.02
CA TYR A 80 12.59 12.26 10.68
C TYR A 80 12.00 11.88 12.05
N GLY A 81 11.46 12.85 12.79
CA GLY A 81 10.84 12.63 14.11
C GLY A 81 9.55 11.82 14.06
N LEU A 82 8.91 11.70 12.89
CA LEU A 82 7.65 10.97 12.71
C LEU A 82 7.84 9.52 12.23
N ILE A 83 9.07 9.09 11.96
CA ILE A 83 9.37 7.74 11.46
C ILE A 83 8.84 6.66 12.42
N SER A 84 8.90 6.90 13.72
CA SER A 84 8.39 5.99 14.75
C SER A 84 6.87 5.76 14.68
N LEU A 85 6.11 6.71 14.10
CA LEU A 85 4.65 6.55 13.92
C LEU A 85 4.30 5.62 12.75
N VAL A 86 5.25 5.39 11.85
CA VAL A 86 5.09 4.56 10.65
C VAL A 86 5.66 3.16 10.86
N ASP A 87 6.77 3.06 11.58
CA ASP A 87 7.48 1.80 11.81
C ASP A 87 6.72 0.90 12.80
N THR A 88 6.15 -0.19 12.29
CA THR A 88 5.41 -1.18 13.09
C THR A 88 6.29 -1.87 14.12
N ALA A 89 7.61 -1.98 13.89
CA ALA A 89 8.55 -2.54 14.87
C ALA A 89 8.72 -1.62 16.09
N GLN A 90 8.46 -0.32 15.91
CA GLN A 90 8.47 0.69 16.98
C GLN A 90 7.08 0.96 17.57
N GLY A 91 6.07 0.17 17.19
CA GLY A 91 4.69 0.34 17.64
C GLY A 91 3.89 1.38 16.84
N GLY A 92 4.43 1.88 15.72
CA GLY A 92 3.71 2.76 14.80
C GLY A 92 2.57 2.03 14.08
N ASP A 93 1.43 2.71 13.91
CA ASP A 93 0.23 2.15 13.30
C ASP A 93 -0.28 2.96 12.08
N LEU A 94 0.45 4.00 11.67
CA LEU A 94 -0.01 4.93 10.63
C LEU A 94 -0.27 4.24 9.29
N LEU A 95 0.55 3.26 8.90
CA LEU A 95 0.33 2.46 7.67
C LEU A 95 -0.99 1.67 7.71
N GLY A 96 -1.33 1.12 8.87
CA GLY A 96 -2.60 0.43 9.09
C GLY A 96 -3.78 1.39 8.98
N ARG A 97 -3.64 2.59 9.57
CA ARG A 97 -4.64 3.66 9.49
C ARG A 97 -4.87 4.14 8.06
N ILE A 98 -3.80 4.35 7.29
CA ILE A 98 -3.87 4.71 5.86
C ILE A 98 -4.72 3.69 5.08
N SER A 99 -4.48 2.39 5.33
CA SER A 99 -5.24 1.32 4.68
C SER A 99 -6.72 1.36 5.04
N SER A 100 -7.05 1.62 6.31
CA SER A 100 -8.43 1.77 6.78
C SER A 100 -9.11 3.02 6.21
N ILE A 101 -8.39 4.15 6.11
CA ILE A 101 -8.90 5.39 5.51
C ILE A 101 -9.27 5.16 4.05
N ARG A 102 -8.43 4.51 3.25
CA ARG A 102 -8.74 4.19 1.85
C ARG A 102 -10.02 3.37 1.72
N LYS A 103 -10.22 2.38 2.60
CA LYS A 103 -11.46 1.59 2.65
C LYS A 103 -12.67 2.45 3.04
N ASN A 104 -12.52 3.31 4.05
CA ASN A 104 -13.60 4.20 4.48
C ASN A 104 -14.02 5.15 3.36
N ILE A 105 -13.08 5.73 2.63
CA ILE A 105 -13.38 6.63 1.50
C ILE A 105 -14.06 5.87 0.36
N ALA A 106 -13.62 4.65 0.04
CA ALA A 106 -14.30 3.81 -0.93
C ALA A 106 -15.75 3.51 -0.51
N LEU A 107 -15.97 3.21 0.77
CA LEU A 107 -17.31 3.03 1.31
C LEU A 107 -18.10 4.33 1.34
N GLU A 108 -17.52 5.48 1.66
CA GLU A 108 -18.28 6.71 1.83
C GLU A 108 -18.60 7.37 0.48
N LEU A 109 -17.59 7.55 -0.37
CA LEU A 109 -17.69 8.28 -1.63
C LEU A 109 -17.85 7.38 -2.86
N GLY A 110 -17.58 6.07 -2.75
CA GLY A 110 -17.66 5.17 -3.92
C GLY A 110 -16.46 5.29 -4.86
N VAL A 111 -15.33 5.83 -4.39
CA VAL A 111 -14.10 6.01 -5.17
C VAL A 111 -12.96 5.19 -4.60
N VAL A 112 -12.22 4.50 -5.46
CA VAL A 112 -11.01 3.79 -5.06
C VAL A 112 -9.84 4.76 -5.06
N ILE A 113 -9.30 5.05 -3.87
CA ILE A 113 -8.11 5.89 -3.75
C ILE A 113 -6.89 5.08 -4.21
N PRO A 114 -6.03 5.62 -5.11
CA PRO A 114 -4.83 4.94 -5.56
C PRO A 114 -3.85 4.67 -4.40
N PRO A 115 -2.81 3.84 -4.61
CA PRO A 115 -1.77 3.64 -3.61
C PRO A 115 -1.16 4.98 -3.14
N ILE A 116 -1.00 5.13 -1.83
CA ILE A 116 -0.41 6.33 -1.22
C ILE A 116 1.08 6.05 -0.99
N ARG A 117 1.96 6.85 -1.61
CA ARG A 117 3.40 6.74 -1.42
C ARG A 117 3.81 7.49 -0.16
N LEU A 118 4.52 6.82 0.74
CA LEU A 118 5.12 7.46 1.92
C LEU A 118 6.61 7.65 1.70
N ARG A 119 7.13 8.84 2.00
CA ARG A 119 8.56 9.20 1.88
C ARG A 119 9.02 9.95 3.11
N ASP A 120 10.23 9.70 3.58
CA ASP A 120 10.90 10.59 4.50
C ASP A 120 11.49 11.79 3.72
N ASN A 121 11.46 12.98 4.32
CA ASN A 121 12.02 14.18 3.72
C ASN A 121 12.84 14.96 4.75
N ILE A 122 14.17 14.93 4.57
CA ILE A 122 15.15 15.55 5.45
C ILE A 122 15.05 17.08 5.44
N ASN A 123 14.42 17.66 4.41
CA ASN A 123 14.22 19.11 4.31
C ASN A 123 13.02 19.61 5.14
N LEU A 124 12.19 18.71 5.69
CA LEU A 124 11.07 19.06 6.55
C LEU A 124 11.51 19.26 8.00
N GLY A 125 10.71 20.02 8.76
CA GLY A 125 10.84 20.06 10.21
C GLY A 125 10.73 18.65 10.81
N ALA A 126 11.40 18.40 11.94
CA ALA A 126 11.48 17.06 12.51
C ALA A 126 10.11 16.41 12.75
N ASN A 127 9.12 17.18 13.17
CA ASN A 127 7.77 16.70 13.43
C ASN A 127 6.72 17.16 12.40
N GLU A 128 7.18 17.62 11.25
CA GLU A 128 6.32 18.09 10.16
C GLU A 128 5.94 16.94 9.23
N TYR A 129 4.74 17.02 8.65
CA TYR A 129 4.31 16.18 7.54
C TYR A 129 3.64 17.02 6.46
N ILE A 130 3.69 16.53 5.23
CA ILE A 130 3.11 17.16 4.04
C ILE A 130 2.32 16.11 3.24
N PHE A 131 1.18 16.52 2.71
CA PHE A 131 0.42 15.75 1.73
C PHE A 131 0.56 16.39 0.36
N LYS A 132 0.82 15.56 -0.67
CA LYS A 132 0.93 15.99 -2.06
C LYS A 132 -0.03 15.22 -2.94
N VAL A 133 -0.59 15.91 -3.93
CA VAL A 133 -1.41 15.33 -5.00
C VAL A 133 -0.71 15.64 -6.31
N HIS A 134 -0.35 14.61 -7.07
CA HIS A 134 0.43 14.75 -8.32
C HIS A 134 1.69 15.62 -8.13
N GLY A 135 2.42 15.41 -7.03
CA GLY A 135 3.64 16.14 -6.69
C GLY A 135 3.44 17.57 -6.13
N ILE A 136 2.21 18.08 -6.10
CA ILE A 136 1.90 19.42 -5.57
C ILE A 136 1.45 19.31 -4.12
N THR A 137 2.09 20.07 -3.22
CA THR A 137 1.66 20.18 -1.82
C THR A 137 0.25 20.74 -1.72
N VAL A 138 -0.65 19.98 -1.10
CA VAL A 138 -2.04 20.37 -0.86
C VAL A 138 -2.34 20.65 0.61
N ALA A 139 -1.58 20.07 1.52
CA ALA A 139 -1.72 20.29 2.95
C ALA A 139 -0.39 20.04 3.68
N ARG A 140 -0.23 20.67 4.84
CA ARG A 140 0.90 20.47 5.75
C ARG A 140 0.41 20.52 7.19
N GLY A 141 1.13 19.87 8.08
CA GLY A 141 0.86 19.96 9.51
C GLY A 141 2.07 19.57 10.33
N GLU A 142 1.99 19.86 11.62
CA GLU A 142 3.01 19.50 12.60
C GLU A 142 2.33 18.76 13.76
N VAL A 143 2.97 17.71 14.26
CA VAL A 143 2.51 17.00 15.46
C VAL A 143 3.62 16.91 16.49
N MET A 144 3.32 16.54 17.74
CA MET A 144 4.35 16.36 18.76
C MET A 144 4.36 14.92 19.27
N VAL A 145 5.37 14.15 18.87
CA VAL A 145 5.53 12.76 19.34
C VAL A 145 5.77 12.76 20.86
N GLY A 146 5.07 11.88 21.58
CA GLY A 146 5.11 11.82 23.05
C GLY A 146 4.17 12.80 23.76
N TYR A 147 3.46 13.64 23.02
CA TYR A 147 2.40 14.51 23.51
C TYR A 147 1.04 14.09 22.96
N TYR A 148 -0.03 14.66 23.52
CA TYR A 148 -1.40 14.41 23.11
C TYR A 148 -2.09 15.74 22.80
N LEU A 149 -2.96 15.75 21.80
CA LEU A 149 -3.68 16.95 21.38
C LEU A 149 -5.06 16.97 22.05
N VAL A 150 -5.32 17.98 22.86
CA VAL A 150 -6.64 18.25 23.44
C VAL A 150 -7.38 19.22 22.52
N LEU A 151 -8.56 18.82 22.05
CA LEU A 151 -9.37 19.61 21.12
C LEU A 151 -10.31 20.55 21.86
N ASN A 152 -10.32 21.82 21.42
CA ASN A 152 -11.17 22.90 21.91
C ASN A 152 -11.26 22.97 23.44
N PRO A 153 -10.13 23.03 24.17
CA PRO A 153 -10.15 23.13 25.62
C PRO A 153 -10.69 24.49 26.06
N ASP A 154 -11.43 24.53 27.17
CA ASP A 154 -11.83 25.80 27.77
C ASP A 154 -10.60 26.50 28.37
N PRO A 155 -10.46 27.84 28.22
CA PRO A 155 -9.35 28.58 28.81
C PRO A 155 -9.26 28.43 30.35
N GLU A 156 -10.39 28.15 31.01
CA GLU A 156 -10.47 27.97 32.46
C GLU A 156 -10.25 26.52 32.92
N ALA A 157 -9.98 25.58 32.00
CA ALA A 157 -9.80 24.16 32.31
C ALA A 157 -8.56 23.86 33.18
N GLY A 158 -7.65 24.83 33.33
CA GLY A 158 -6.42 24.66 34.10
C GLY A 158 -5.42 23.65 33.49
N LEU A 159 -5.61 23.29 32.22
CA LEU A 159 -4.69 22.43 31.48
C LEU A 159 -3.44 23.22 31.10
N VAL A 160 -2.27 22.61 31.30
CA VAL A 160 -0.99 23.19 30.93
C VAL A 160 -0.44 22.46 29.71
N GLY A 161 -0.13 23.21 28.66
CA GLY A 161 0.39 22.67 27.41
C GLY A 161 0.84 23.75 26.44
N ILE A 162 1.11 23.33 25.20
CA ILE A 162 1.54 24.21 24.11
C ILE A 162 0.34 24.45 23.21
N GLU A 163 -0.07 25.72 23.10
CA GLU A 163 -1.20 26.12 22.25
C GLU A 163 -0.90 25.86 20.78
N THR A 164 -1.90 25.37 20.06
CA THR A 164 -1.82 25.07 18.64
C THR A 164 -3.21 25.12 18.00
N VAL A 165 -3.27 24.80 16.72
CA VAL A 165 -4.51 24.67 15.95
C VAL A 165 -4.54 23.30 15.32
N GLU A 166 -5.68 22.62 15.46
CA GLU A 166 -5.89 21.31 14.84
C GLU A 166 -5.96 21.48 13.30
N PRO A 167 -5.22 20.68 12.52
CA PRO A 167 -5.01 20.95 11.09
C PRO A 167 -6.21 20.63 10.18
N THR A 168 -7.18 19.83 10.62
CA THR A 168 -8.31 19.37 9.80
C THR A 168 -9.47 20.36 9.79
N PHE A 169 -9.90 20.81 10.97
CA PHE A 169 -11.08 21.63 11.20
C PHE A 169 -10.73 23.02 11.75
N ASN A 170 -9.43 23.32 11.91
CA ASN A 170 -8.92 24.59 12.38
C ASN A 170 -9.48 24.97 13.77
N LEU A 171 -9.60 23.98 14.64
CA LEU A 171 -10.07 24.16 16.02
C LEU A 171 -8.91 24.57 16.93
N PRO A 172 -9.15 25.45 17.92
CA PRO A 172 -8.18 25.71 18.99
C PRO A 172 -7.82 24.39 19.69
N ALA A 173 -6.54 24.16 19.93
CA ALA A 173 -6.09 22.93 20.55
C ALA A 173 -4.84 23.14 21.41
N LEU A 174 -4.54 22.15 22.25
CA LEU A 174 -3.43 22.21 23.19
C LEU A 174 -2.65 20.89 23.17
N TRP A 175 -1.35 20.95 22.90
CA TRP A 175 -0.45 19.81 23.08
C TRP A 175 -0.11 19.66 24.56
N VAL A 176 -0.48 18.53 25.15
CA VAL A 176 -0.31 18.27 26.59
C VAL A 176 0.53 17.02 26.85
N SER A 177 1.19 16.97 28.00
CA SER A 177 1.90 15.79 28.46
C SER A 177 0.94 14.68 28.89
N GLU A 178 1.45 13.47 29.10
CA GLU A 178 0.65 12.33 29.56
C GLU A 178 -0.05 12.56 30.92
N GLU A 179 0.57 13.32 31.83
CA GLU A 179 -0.06 13.68 33.11
C GLU A 179 -1.31 14.56 32.89
N GLN A 180 -1.21 15.51 31.96
CA GLN A 180 -2.29 16.45 31.63
C GLN A 180 -3.36 15.81 30.75
N LYS A 181 -3.01 14.84 29.90
CA LYS A 181 -3.97 13.99 29.18
C LYS A 181 -4.99 13.39 30.13
N THR A 182 -4.53 12.73 31.20
CA THR A 182 -5.43 12.05 32.16
C THR A 182 -6.40 13.04 32.81
N LYS A 183 -5.96 14.27 33.10
CA LYS A 183 -6.81 15.34 33.63
C LYS A 183 -7.83 15.82 32.58
N ALA A 184 -7.40 16.01 31.34
CA ALA A 184 -8.25 16.45 30.24
C ALA A 184 -9.35 15.42 29.92
N GLU A 185 -9.00 14.14 29.86
CA GLU A 185 -9.97 13.05 29.67
C GLU A 185 -10.98 12.98 30.82
N ALA A 186 -10.52 13.12 32.07
CA ALA A 186 -11.41 13.15 33.24
C ALA A 186 -12.36 14.35 33.25
N ALA A 187 -11.96 15.47 32.64
CA ALA A 187 -12.78 16.65 32.45
C ALA A 187 -13.72 16.54 31.22
N GLY A 188 -13.65 15.44 30.45
CA GLY A 188 -14.54 15.17 29.31
C GLY A 188 -14.07 15.76 27.99
N TYR A 189 -12.83 16.25 27.90
CA TYR A 189 -12.27 16.75 26.64
C TYR A 189 -11.90 15.60 25.70
N THR A 190 -11.98 15.87 24.40
CA THR A 190 -11.49 14.94 23.38
C THR A 190 -9.98 15.06 23.27
N VAL A 191 -9.28 13.96 23.54
CA VAL A 191 -7.82 13.89 23.48
C VAL A 191 -7.41 12.90 22.42
N VAL A 192 -6.49 13.30 21.54
CA VAL A 192 -6.06 12.49 20.39
C VAL A 192 -4.55 12.37 20.31
N GLU A 193 -4.09 11.22 19.82
CA GLU A 193 -2.68 10.92 19.62
C GLU A 193 -2.15 11.50 18.30
N PRO A 194 -0.84 11.76 18.18
CA PRO A 194 -0.23 12.30 16.95
C PRO A 194 -0.59 11.54 15.67
N ALA A 195 -0.57 10.20 15.71
CA ALA A 195 -0.94 9.37 14.56
C ALA A 195 -2.42 9.55 14.16
N VAL A 196 -3.30 9.79 15.13
CA VAL A 196 -4.74 10.05 14.91
C VAL A 196 -4.95 11.42 14.28
N VAL A 197 -4.16 12.43 14.68
CA VAL A 197 -4.20 13.77 14.08
C VAL A 197 -3.83 13.68 12.59
N ILE A 198 -2.71 13.02 12.26
CA ILE A 198 -2.29 12.83 10.86
C ILE A 198 -3.36 12.04 10.08
N ALA A 199 -3.90 10.97 10.66
CA ALA A 199 -4.90 10.13 10.02
C ALA A 199 -6.21 10.88 9.73
N THR A 200 -6.69 11.68 10.67
CA THR A 200 -7.91 12.49 10.51
C THR A 200 -7.71 13.54 9.41
N HIS A 201 -6.58 14.24 9.45
CA HIS A 201 -6.25 15.24 8.43
C HIS A 201 -6.09 14.60 7.05
N LEU A 202 -5.44 13.44 6.95
CA LEU A 202 -5.29 12.69 5.70
C LEU A 202 -6.66 12.32 5.11
N MET A 203 -7.57 11.82 5.94
CA MET A 203 -8.91 11.44 5.49
C MET A 203 -9.64 12.62 4.86
N GLU A 204 -9.64 13.79 5.51
CA GLU A 204 -10.31 14.99 4.99
C GLU A 204 -9.63 15.52 3.72
N VAL A 205 -8.30 15.48 3.65
CA VAL A 205 -7.56 15.88 2.46
C VAL A 205 -7.85 14.95 1.28
N LEU A 206 -7.91 13.64 1.50
CA LEU A 206 -8.28 12.69 0.46
C LEU A 206 -9.72 12.88 -0.01
N LYS A 207 -10.67 13.18 0.88
CA LYS A 207 -12.07 13.45 0.52
C LYS A 207 -12.18 14.71 -0.33
N SER A 208 -11.60 15.82 0.15
CA SER A 208 -11.60 17.11 -0.57
C SER A 208 -10.85 17.06 -1.91
N HIS A 209 -9.95 16.09 -2.10
CA HIS A 209 -9.17 15.92 -3.32
C HIS A 209 -9.52 14.67 -4.14
N ALA A 210 -10.57 13.93 -3.76
CA ALA A 210 -10.97 12.68 -4.42
C ALA A 210 -11.18 12.86 -5.93
N TYR A 211 -11.81 13.97 -6.33
CA TYR A 211 -12.02 14.31 -7.75
C TYR A 211 -10.72 14.53 -8.55
N LYS A 212 -9.59 14.81 -7.90
CA LYS A 212 -8.27 14.92 -8.56
C LYS A 212 -7.56 13.56 -8.68
N LEU A 213 -7.96 12.59 -7.85
CA LEU A 213 -7.43 11.24 -7.83
C LEU A 213 -8.21 10.30 -8.76
N LEU A 214 -9.42 10.68 -9.18
CA LEU A 214 -10.22 9.95 -10.16
C LEU A 214 -9.73 10.22 -11.59
N ASP A 215 -8.79 9.42 -12.07
CA ASP A 215 -8.31 9.45 -13.45
C ASP A 215 -9.16 8.57 -14.39
N ARG A 216 -8.76 8.51 -15.68
CA ARG A 216 -9.49 7.69 -16.67
C ARG A 216 -9.34 6.19 -16.42
N GLN A 217 -8.20 5.77 -15.88
CA GLN A 217 -7.93 4.36 -15.64
C GLN A 217 -8.77 3.84 -14.47
N GLU A 218 -8.91 4.63 -13.41
CA GLU A 218 -9.80 4.32 -12.29
C GLU A 218 -11.26 4.27 -12.73
N VAL A 219 -11.74 5.24 -13.53
CA VAL A 219 -13.12 5.18 -14.07
C VAL A 219 -13.33 3.97 -14.97
N GLN A 220 -12.38 3.67 -15.86
CA GLN A 220 -12.47 2.49 -16.72
C GLN A 220 -12.60 1.21 -15.88
N LYS A 221 -11.76 1.07 -14.86
CA LYS A 221 -11.80 -0.08 -13.95
C LYS A 221 -13.13 -0.17 -13.20
N MET A 222 -13.66 0.94 -12.70
CA MET A 222 -14.97 0.97 -12.04
C MET A 222 -16.10 0.51 -12.98
N LEU A 223 -16.05 0.92 -14.25
CA LEU A 223 -17.02 0.51 -15.26
C LEU A 223 -16.85 -0.97 -15.66
N ASP A 224 -15.62 -1.46 -15.76
CA ASP A 224 -15.32 -2.86 -16.05
C ASP A 224 -15.82 -3.77 -14.92
N ASP A 225 -15.56 -3.41 -13.66
CA ASP A 225 -16.06 -4.14 -12.48
C ASP A 225 -17.61 -4.15 -12.47
N LEU A 226 -18.24 -3.01 -12.76
CA LEU A 226 -19.71 -2.92 -12.84
C LEU A 226 -20.28 -3.76 -14.00
N LYS A 227 -19.55 -3.84 -15.12
CA LYS A 227 -19.96 -4.57 -16.32
C LYS A 227 -20.09 -6.07 -16.05
N GLU A 228 -19.32 -6.63 -15.12
CA GLU A 228 -19.45 -8.05 -14.72
C GLU A 228 -20.85 -8.40 -14.23
N GLU A 229 -21.53 -7.48 -13.55
CA GLU A 229 -22.89 -7.69 -13.00
C GLU A 229 -24.00 -6.98 -13.79
N LYS A 230 -23.70 -5.82 -14.40
CA LYS A 230 -24.66 -4.88 -14.98
C LYS A 230 -24.24 -4.42 -16.38
N ALA A 231 -23.81 -5.35 -17.23
CA ALA A 231 -23.32 -5.05 -18.58
C ALA A 231 -24.24 -4.13 -19.41
N ALA A 232 -25.56 -4.33 -19.34
CA ALA A 232 -26.53 -3.54 -20.09
C ALA A 232 -26.48 -2.03 -19.78
N VAL A 233 -26.18 -1.66 -18.52
CA VAL A 233 -26.06 -0.25 -18.11
C VAL A 233 -24.82 0.39 -18.70
N VAL A 234 -23.69 -0.31 -18.66
CA VAL A 234 -22.39 0.21 -19.13
C VAL A 234 -22.34 0.26 -20.66
N GLU A 235 -22.70 -0.83 -21.33
CA GLU A 235 -22.71 -0.94 -22.79
C GLU A 235 -23.79 -0.06 -23.43
N GLY A 236 -24.88 0.21 -22.72
CA GLY A 236 -25.91 1.15 -23.15
C GLY A 236 -25.44 2.60 -23.19
N LEU A 237 -24.35 2.96 -22.51
CA LEU A 237 -23.87 4.34 -22.39
C LEU A 237 -22.55 4.61 -23.12
N THR A 238 -21.52 3.81 -22.89
CA THR A 238 -20.16 4.07 -23.38
C THR A 238 -19.63 2.90 -24.22
N PRO A 239 -18.91 3.16 -25.33
CA PRO A 239 -18.45 4.48 -25.80
C PRO A 239 -19.45 5.26 -26.67
N ASP A 240 -20.58 4.67 -27.04
CA ASP A 240 -21.42 5.16 -28.14
C ASP A 240 -22.22 6.43 -27.81
N ILE A 241 -22.82 6.53 -26.62
CA ILE A 241 -23.61 7.71 -26.22
C ILE A 241 -22.68 8.79 -25.65
N LEU A 242 -21.90 8.41 -24.63
CA LEU A 242 -20.93 9.27 -23.94
C LEU A 242 -19.53 8.63 -23.96
N PRO A 243 -18.50 9.38 -24.39
CA PRO A 243 -17.11 8.95 -24.21
C PRO A 243 -16.73 8.83 -22.73
N LEU A 244 -15.79 7.93 -22.41
CA LEU A 244 -15.24 7.75 -21.06
C LEU A 244 -14.82 9.07 -20.38
N GLY A 245 -14.24 10.00 -21.15
CA GLY A 245 -13.82 11.30 -20.62
C GLY A 245 -14.97 12.18 -20.14
N VAL A 246 -16.16 12.06 -20.73
CA VAL A 246 -17.37 12.79 -20.30
C VAL A 246 -17.90 12.19 -19.00
N ILE A 247 -18.00 10.85 -18.94
CA ILE A 247 -18.38 10.12 -17.71
C ILE A 247 -17.44 10.49 -16.56
N GLN A 248 -16.13 10.45 -16.81
CA GLN A 248 -15.13 10.87 -15.83
C GLN A 248 -15.39 12.29 -15.34
N GLN A 249 -15.65 13.25 -16.25
CA GLN A 249 -15.82 14.64 -15.85
C GLN A 249 -17.08 14.85 -14.98
N ILE A 250 -18.19 14.19 -15.30
CA ILE A 250 -19.41 14.24 -14.48
C ILE A 250 -19.15 13.63 -13.10
N LEU A 251 -18.55 12.44 -13.02
CA LEU A 251 -18.19 11.83 -11.73
C LEU A 251 -17.25 12.72 -10.90
N ARG A 252 -16.30 13.40 -11.56
CA ARG A 252 -15.42 14.37 -10.91
C ARG A 252 -16.16 15.60 -10.40
N ASN A 253 -17.18 16.07 -11.13
CA ASN A 253 -17.99 17.20 -10.68
C ASN A 253 -18.78 16.81 -9.41
N LEU A 254 -19.44 15.65 -9.41
CA LEU A 254 -20.13 15.12 -8.22
C LEU A 254 -19.18 15.02 -7.01
N LEU A 255 -18.00 14.41 -7.19
CA LEU A 255 -17.00 14.31 -6.13
C LEU A 255 -16.45 15.66 -5.67
N ARG A 256 -16.35 16.66 -6.56
CA ARG A 256 -15.90 18.01 -6.19
C ARG A 256 -16.87 18.69 -5.23
N GLU A 257 -18.16 18.38 -5.34
CA GLU A 257 -19.21 18.85 -4.44
C GLU A 257 -19.39 17.95 -3.21
N GLY A 258 -18.56 16.91 -3.06
CA GLY A 258 -18.67 15.95 -1.96
C GLY A 258 -19.83 14.96 -2.12
N ILE A 259 -20.43 14.88 -3.31
CA ILE A 259 -21.53 13.94 -3.60
C ILE A 259 -20.95 12.54 -3.83
N PRO A 260 -21.39 11.51 -3.08
CA PRO A 260 -20.95 10.14 -3.27
C PRO A 260 -21.36 9.57 -4.63
N ILE A 261 -20.44 8.87 -5.30
CA ILE A 261 -20.68 8.16 -6.56
C ILE A 261 -20.86 6.65 -6.37
N ARG A 262 -21.22 6.23 -5.15
CA ARG A 262 -21.41 4.81 -4.79
C ARG A 262 -22.46 4.11 -5.62
N ASN A 263 -23.56 4.80 -5.94
CA ASN A 263 -24.65 4.24 -6.73
C ASN A 263 -24.40 4.49 -8.22
N LEU A 264 -23.34 3.87 -8.73
CA LEU A 264 -22.90 4.06 -10.10
C LEU A 264 -23.98 3.67 -11.12
N VAL A 265 -24.80 2.65 -10.83
CA VAL A 265 -25.92 2.24 -11.68
C VAL A 265 -26.88 3.40 -11.93
N THR A 266 -27.44 4.00 -10.87
CA THR A 266 -28.38 5.12 -11.01
C THR A 266 -27.75 6.32 -11.71
N ILE A 267 -26.48 6.60 -11.44
CA ILE A 267 -25.75 7.69 -12.10
C ILE A 267 -25.66 7.44 -13.61
N LEU A 268 -25.25 6.24 -14.03
CA LEU A 268 -25.09 5.91 -15.45
C LEU A 268 -26.44 5.82 -16.19
N GLU A 269 -27.49 5.30 -15.55
CA GLU A 269 -28.84 5.29 -16.10
C GLU A 269 -29.36 6.72 -16.32
N THR A 270 -29.17 7.60 -15.33
CA THR A 270 -29.54 9.02 -15.45
C THR A 270 -28.76 9.69 -16.58
N MET A 271 -27.45 9.43 -16.69
CA MET A 271 -26.66 9.91 -17.84
C MET A 271 -27.23 9.41 -19.17
N ALA A 272 -27.63 8.14 -19.28
CA ALA A 272 -28.16 7.57 -20.52
C ALA A 272 -29.50 8.21 -20.92
N ASP A 273 -30.41 8.39 -19.96
CA ASP A 273 -31.74 8.98 -20.18
C ASP A 273 -31.64 10.43 -20.70
N TYR A 274 -30.74 11.22 -20.11
CA TYR A 274 -30.58 12.64 -20.45
C TYR A 274 -29.56 12.90 -21.56
N ALA A 275 -28.67 11.96 -21.90
CA ALA A 275 -27.68 12.13 -22.96
C ALA A 275 -28.28 12.26 -24.36
N HIS A 276 -29.54 11.83 -24.55
CA HIS A 276 -30.32 12.07 -25.76
C HIS A 276 -30.83 13.51 -25.86
N ILE A 277 -30.99 14.20 -24.73
CA ILE A 277 -31.48 15.58 -24.63
C ILE A 277 -30.30 16.56 -24.72
N THR A 278 -29.23 16.28 -23.98
CA THR A 278 -28.04 17.13 -23.93
C THR A 278 -26.78 16.30 -23.74
N LYS A 279 -25.67 16.73 -24.35
CA LYS A 279 -24.33 16.18 -24.11
C LYS A 279 -23.45 17.11 -23.29
N ASP A 280 -24.03 18.19 -22.80
CA ASP A 280 -23.34 19.16 -21.95
C ASP A 280 -23.06 18.54 -20.57
N VAL A 281 -21.79 18.57 -20.16
CA VAL A 281 -21.30 17.91 -18.94
C VAL A 281 -21.92 18.52 -17.69
N ASP A 282 -22.02 19.85 -17.64
CA ASP A 282 -22.49 20.55 -16.45
C ASP A 282 -23.99 20.31 -16.28
N THR A 283 -24.76 20.40 -17.37
CA THR A 283 -26.20 20.07 -17.36
C THR A 283 -26.45 18.61 -16.95
N LEU A 284 -25.67 17.65 -17.46
CA LEU A 284 -25.78 16.24 -17.06
C LEU A 284 -25.36 15.99 -15.60
N THR A 285 -24.55 16.86 -15.01
CA THR A 285 -24.18 16.77 -13.60
C THR A 285 -25.32 17.23 -12.69
N GLU A 286 -26.13 18.20 -13.12
CA GLU A 286 -27.24 18.75 -12.33
C GLU A 286 -28.47 17.82 -12.23
N HIS A 287 -28.60 16.86 -13.14
CA HIS A 287 -29.70 15.89 -13.18
C HIS A 287 -29.44 14.66 -12.29
#